data_AF-A0A8T4ZBG7-F1
#
_entry.id   AF-A0A8T4ZBG7-F1
#
_cell.length_a   1.000
_cell.length_b   1.000
_cell.length_c   1.000
_cell.angle_alpha   90.00
_cell.angle_beta   90.00
_cell.angle_gamma   90.00
#
_symmetry.space_group_name_H-M   'P 1'
#
loop_
_entity.id
_entity.type
_entity.pdbx_description
1 polymer ?
#
loop_
_entity_poly.entity_id
_entity_poly.type
_entity_poly.pdbx_seq_one_letter_code
_entity_poly.pdbx_strand_id
1 'polypeptide(L)'
;MDVGLLAGLAGLAACFAGLFVMLYVMGFFQYLGGKRRSNIPPVGKQELVDKLLALNDPSKPYHVRRDSETDLVAEWKIVDAEWYGIFNKSGLKKAYRALMQVDELRHSVRCFEELGSISWTVGLQGVVPKVSYGKSYFGGRILYSKEYAKGYGLKQLAPPEPGKVYDFKFDVNEIRGPIIFTVESNGWEWVPVTAKRHVTYKSYK
;
A
#
# COMPACT_ATOMS: atom_id res chain seq x y z
N MET A 1 -40.30 -35.29 12.00
CA MET A 1 -39.04 -35.30 11.23
C MET A 1 -38.48 -36.69 11.34
N ASP A 2 -38.24 -37.36 10.22
CA ASP A 2 -37.72 -38.73 10.21
C ASP A 2 -36.26 -38.74 10.70
N VAL A 3 -35.88 -39.74 11.50
CA VAL A 3 -34.53 -39.88 12.06
C VAL A 3 -33.49 -39.96 10.94
N GLY A 4 -33.87 -40.58 9.81
CA GLY A 4 -33.02 -40.62 8.60
C GLY A 4 -32.78 -39.24 7.98
N LEU A 5 -33.77 -38.34 8.01
CA LEU A 5 -33.62 -36.97 7.50
C LEU A 5 -32.71 -36.13 8.41
N LEU A 6 -32.85 -36.29 9.74
CA LEU A 6 -31.99 -35.61 10.71
C LEU A 6 -30.53 -36.08 10.63
N ALA A 7 -30.30 -37.39 10.48
CA ALA A 7 -28.96 -37.94 10.30
C ALA A 7 -28.33 -37.48 8.98
N GLY A 8 -29.11 -37.43 7.89
CA GLY A 8 -28.66 -36.90 6.60
C GLY A 8 -28.26 -35.42 6.66
N LEU A 9 -29.05 -34.59 7.33
CA LEU A 9 -28.74 -33.17 7.53
C LEU A 9 -27.49 -32.95 8.40
N ALA A 10 -27.32 -33.75 9.45
CA ALA A 10 -26.13 -33.69 10.30
C ALA A 10 -24.85 -34.08 9.53
N GLY A 11 -24.92 -35.12 8.68
CA GLY A 11 -23.80 -35.52 7.81
C GLY A 11 -23.41 -34.45 6.80
N LEU A 12 -24.41 -33.82 6.15
CA LEU A 12 -24.19 -32.70 5.23
C LEU A 12 -23.54 -31.50 5.95
N ALA A 13 -24.02 -31.14 7.13
CA ALA A 13 -23.45 -30.06 7.93
C ALA A 13 -21.99 -30.34 8.31
N ALA A 14 -21.66 -31.58 8.68
CA ALA A 14 -20.29 -31.99 9.00
C ALA A 14 -19.37 -31.91 7.76
N CYS A 15 -19.84 -32.34 6.58
CA CYS A 15 -19.09 -32.19 5.33
C CYS A 15 -18.84 -30.73 4.97
N PHE A 16 -19.84 -29.86 5.11
CA PHE A 16 -19.67 -28.42 4.88
C PHE A 16 -18.71 -27.79 5.88
N ALA A 17 -18.78 -28.17 7.16
CA ALA A 17 -17.84 -27.70 8.18
C ALA A 17 -16.41 -28.14 7.86
N GLY A 18 -16.21 -29.41 7.46
CA GLY A 18 -14.91 -29.93 7.04
C GLY A 18 -14.34 -29.19 5.83
N LEU A 19 -15.15 -29.00 4.79
CA LEU A 19 -14.77 -28.23 3.60
C LEU A 19 -14.46 -26.77 3.94
N PHE A 20 -15.26 -26.15 4.80
CA PHE A 20 -15.04 -24.78 5.24
C PHE A 20 -13.72 -24.64 6.01
N VAL A 21 -13.42 -25.54 6.94
CA VAL A 21 -12.15 -25.56 7.67
C VAL A 21 -10.99 -25.77 6.71
N MET A 22 -11.11 -26.70 5.75
CA MET A 22 -10.09 -26.91 4.72
C MET A 22 -9.82 -25.65 3.90
N LEU A 23 -10.88 -25.00 3.37
CA LEU A 23 -10.77 -23.75 2.62
C LEU A 23 -10.19 -22.61 3.46
N TYR A 24 -10.55 -22.55 4.75
CA TYR A 24 -10.02 -21.56 5.69
C TYR A 24 -8.52 -21.76 5.93
N VAL A 25 -8.08 -22.98 6.21
CA VAL A 25 -6.66 -23.33 6.42
C VAL A 25 -5.83 -23.11 5.15
N MET A 26 -6.37 -23.46 3.99
CA MET A 26 -5.74 -23.17 2.69
C MET A 26 -5.67 -21.66 2.39
N GLY A 27 -6.36 -20.81 3.17
CA GLY A 27 -6.35 -19.36 3.00
C GLY A 27 -7.19 -18.91 1.81
N PHE A 28 -8.17 -19.71 1.37
CA PHE A 28 -9.02 -19.40 0.22
C PHE A 28 -9.78 -18.07 0.40
N PHE A 29 -10.20 -17.77 1.63
CA PHE A 29 -10.81 -16.48 2.00
C PHE A 29 -9.82 -15.33 2.20
N GLN A 30 -8.51 -15.61 2.17
CA GLN A 30 -7.44 -14.61 2.26
C GLN A 30 -6.94 -14.18 0.86
N TYR A 31 -7.28 -14.96 -0.17
CA TYR A 31 -6.87 -14.74 -1.55
C TYR A 31 -7.89 -13.87 -2.29
N LEU A 32 -7.56 -12.59 -2.48
CA LEU A 32 -8.41 -11.61 -3.19
C LEU A 32 -7.89 -11.29 -4.60
N GLY A 33 -7.22 -12.26 -5.21
CA GLY A 33 -6.63 -12.15 -6.55
C GLY A 33 -5.17 -11.70 -6.50
N GLY A 34 -4.27 -12.68 -6.51
CA GLY A 34 -2.91 -12.58 -7.05
C GLY A 34 -2.90 -13.01 -8.52
N LYS A 35 -1.82 -12.71 -9.24
CA LYS A 35 -1.57 -13.39 -10.52
C LYS A 35 -1.04 -14.78 -10.21
N ARG A 36 -1.49 -15.81 -10.95
CA ARG A 36 -0.94 -17.16 -10.80
C ARG A 36 0.58 -17.10 -10.88
N ARG A 37 1.22 -17.84 -9.97
CA ARG A 37 2.65 -18.07 -9.93
C ARG A 37 3.20 -18.37 -11.33
N SER A 38 4.31 -17.72 -11.68
CA SER A 38 5.04 -18.00 -12.91
C SER A 38 5.56 -19.45 -12.91
N ASN A 39 5.76 -20.06 -14.08
CA ASN A 39 6.34 -21.41 -14.20
C ASN A 39 7.85 -21.47 -13.80
N ILE A 40 8.38 -20.39 -13.25
CA ILE A 40 9.76 -20.25 -12.79
C ILE A 40 9.88 -20.87 -11.40
N PRO A 41 10.85 -21.76 -11.15
CA PRO A 41 11.15 -22.25 -9.80
C PRO A 41 11.44 -21.09 -8.83
N PRO A 42 10.95 -21.14 -7.59
CA PRO A 42 11.08 -20.02 -6.67
C PRO A 42 12.51 -19.97 -6.13
N VAL A 43 13.08 -18.78 -6.02
CA VAL A 43 14.30 -18.59 -5.22
C VAL A 43 13.97 -18.69 -3.73
N GLY A 44 14.97 -18.92 -2.87
CA GLY A 44 14.74 -18.95 -1.42
C GLY A 44 14.38 -17.57 -0.85
N LYS A 45 13.63 -17.53 0.26
CA LYS A 45 13.18 -16.28 0.92
C LYS A 45 14.28 -15.26 1.11
N GLN A 46 15.44 -15.68 1.60
CA GLN A 46 16.55 -14.76 1.87
C GLN A 46 17.05 -14.09 0.58
N GLU A 47 17.18 -14.87 -0.50
CA GLU A 47 17.58 -14.36 -1.81
C GLU A 47 16.55 -13.38 -2.37
N LEU A 48 15.24 -13.67 -2.23
CA LEU A 48 14.19 -12.74 -2.63
C LEU A 48 14.23 -11.44 -1.82
N VAL A 49 14.41 -11.54 -0.50
CA VAL A 49 14.51 -10.38 0.39
C VAL A 49 15.69 -9.50 -0.01
N ASP A 50 16.85 -10.10 -0.30
CA ASP A 50 18.05 -9.35 -0.69
C ASP A 50 17.86 -8.69 -2.07
N LYS A 51 17.21 -9.36 -3.02
CA LYS A 51 16.82 -8.78 -4.32
C LYS A 51 15.85 -7.60 -4.16
N LEU A 52 14.89 -7.69 -3.25
CA LEU A 52 13.96 -6.59 -2.97
C LEU A 52 14.65 -5.41 -2.29
N LEU A 53 15.59 -5.64 -1.38
CA LEU A 53 16.40 -4.59 -0.76
C LEU A 53 17.36 -3.92 -1.76
N ALA A 54 17.83 -4.66 -2.77
CA ALA A 54 18.65 -4.13 -3.86
C ALA A 54 17.88 -3.18 -4.81
N LEU A 55 16.54 -3.09 -4.71
CA LEU A 55 15.76 -2.09 -5.47
C LEU A 55 15.99 -0.65 -5.00
N ASN A 56 16.58 -0.49 -3.81
CA ASN A 56 16.93 0.80 -3.25
C ASN A 56 17.98 1.50 -4.10
N ASP A 57 17.68 2.73 -4.47
CA ASP A 57 18.57 3.58 -5.25
C ASP A 57 18.46 5.00 -4.70
N PRO A 58 19.57 5.70 -4.41
CA PRO A 58 19.56 7.09 -3.94
C PRO A 58 18.82 8.06 -4.86
N SER A 59 18.68 7.74 -6.15
CA SER A 59 17.94 8.55 -7.13
C SER A 59 16.41 8.35 -7.06
N LYS A 60 15.93 7.30 -6.40
CA LYS A 60 14.50 7.00 -6.29
C LYS A 60 13.90 7.68 -5.06
N PRO A 61 12.63 8.11 -5.13
CA PRO A 61 11.99 8.83 -4.03
C PRO A 61 11.43 7.89 -2.94
N TYR A 62 11.70 6.59 -3.04
CA TYR A 62 11.22 5.56 -2.13
C TYR A 62 12.36 4.65 -1.67
N HIS A 63 12.14 3.94 -0.57
CA HIS A 63 13.06 2.93 -0.07
C HIS A 63 12.32 1.71 0.49
N VAL A 64 12.93 0.54 0.39
CA VAL A 64 12.52 -0.74 0.95
C VAL A 64 13.45 -1.05 2.11
N ARG A 65 12.90 -1.39 3.27
CA ARG A 65 13.68 -1.75 4.46
C ARG A 65 13.10 -2.99 5.12
N ARG A 66 13.92 -3.68 5.91
CA ARG A 66 13.43 -4.72 6.83
C ARG A 66 12.58 -4.09 7.92
N ASP A 67 11.64 -4.87 8.42
CA ASP A 67 10.78 -4.50 9.54
C ASP A 67 10.69 -5.67 10.53
N SER A 68 10.21 -5.41 11.74
CA SER A 68 10.05 -6.45 12.77
C SER A 68 8.61 -6.94 12.88
N GLU A 69 7.64 -6.12 12.46
CA GLU A 69 6.23 -6.49 12.45
C GLU A 69 5.88 -7.27 11.18
N THR A 70 6.55 -6.95 10.07
CA THR A 70 6.48 -7.59 8.76
C THR A 70 7.89 -7.89 8.26
N ASP A 71 8.08 -8.70 7.21
CA ASP A 71 9.44 -8.95 6.70
C ASP A 71 10.07 -7.68 6.11
N LEU A 72 9.28 -6.94 5.34
CA LEU A 72 9.73 -5.75 4.62
C LEU A 72 8.66 -4.66 4.65
N VAL A 73 9.11 -3.41 4.57
CA VAL A 73 8.25 -2.25 4.33
C VAL A 73 8.87 -1.40 3.23
N ALA A 74 8.10 -1.10 2.20
CA ALA A 74 8.46 -0.08 1.20
C ALA A 74 7.76 1.23 1.54
N GLU A 75 8.50 2.33 1.67
CA GLU A 75 7.97 3.63 2.06
C GLU A 75 8.33 4.71 1.05
N TRP A 76 7.36 5.56 0.74
CA TRP A 76 7.56 6.79 -0.01
C TRP A 76 6.95 7.95 0.79
N LYS A 77 7.83 8.77 1.38
CA LYS A 77 7.44 9.99 2.09
C LYS A 77 7.57 11.17 1.13
N ILE A 78 6.44 11.75 0.75
CA ILE A 78 6.39 12.99 -0.01
C ILE A 78 6.19 14.10 1.02
N VAL A 79 7.31 14.70 1.41
CA VAL A 79 7.35 15.72 2.45
C VAL A 79 7.50 17.11 1.81
N ASP A 80 6.55 17.95 2.22
CA ASP A 80 6.56 19.42 2.24
C ASP A 80 6.75 20.16 0.92
N ALA A 81 5.65 20.27 0.17
CA ALA A 81 5.41 21.54 -0.52
C ALA A 81 4.79 22.52 0.50
N GLU A 82 5.60 23.22 1.30
CA GLU A 82 5.16 24.48 1.90
C GLU A 82 5.16 25.53 0.78
N TRP A 83 4.00 26.08 0.41
CA TRP A 83 3.96 27.19 -0.55
C TRP A 83 3.41 28.47 0.08
N TYR A 84 4.05 29.58 -0.27
CA TYR A 84 3.54 30.93 -0.04
C TYR A 84 2.79 31.36 -1.30
N GLY A 85 1.51 31.01 -1.41
CA GLY A 85 0.64 31.64 -2.41
C GLY A 85 0.41 33.09 -2.01
N ILE A 86 0.14 33.98 -3.00
CA ILE A 86 -0.10 35.43 -2.79
C ILE A 86 -1.13 35.70 -1.66
N PHE A 87 -2.01 34.73 -1.35
CA PHE A 87 -3.04 34.86 -0.32
C PHE A 87 -3.24 33.64 0.60
N ASN A 88 -2.46 32.55 0.48
CA ASN A 88 -2.65 31.32 1.27
C ASN A 88 -1.33 30.57 1.54
N LYS A 89 -1.03 30.26 2.82
CA LYS A 89 -0.04 29.23 3.20
C LYS A 89 -0.76 27.88 3.23
N SER A 90 -0.47 27.02 2.27
CA SER A 90 -1.02 25.65 2.26
C SER A 90 0.11 24.64 2.18
N GLY A 91 -0.14 23.45 2.73
CA GLY A 91 0.79 22.33 2.63
C GLY A 91 0.04 21.02 2.40
N LEU A 92 0.67 20.12 1.65
CA LEU A 92 0.23 18.75 1.43
C LEU A 92 1.37 17.80 1.78
N LYS A 93 1.15 16.96 2.80
CA LYS A 93 2.01 15.82 3.11
C LYS A 93 1.34 14.55 2.63
N LYS A 94 2.04 13.74 1.85
CA LYS A 94 1.55 12.44 1.41
C LYS A 94 2.56 11.35 1.74
N ALA A 95 2.08 10.22 2.25
CA ALA A 95 2.93 9.10 2.59
C ALA A 95 2.29 7.81 2.11
N TYR A 96 3.08 6.99 1.43
CA TYR A 96 2.73 5.65 1.03
C TYR A 96 3.59 4.64 1.77
N ARG A 97 2.98 3.55 2.23
CA ARG A 97 3.68 2.41 2.82
C ARG A 97 3.10 1.12 2.26
N ALA A 98 3.96 0.17 1.92
CA ALA A 98 3.60 -1.20 1.55
C ALA A 98 4.24 -2.15 2.54
N LEU A 99 3.44 -2.78 3.38
CA LEU A 99 3.86 -3.76 4.37
C LEU A 99 3.84 -5.14 3.71
N MET A 100 4.98 -5.82 3.70
CA MET A 100 5.18 -7.06 2.98
C MET A 100 5.59 -8.20 3.90
N GLN A 101 4.93 -9.35 3.73
CA GLN A 101 5.28 -10.62 4.34
C GLN A 101 5.66 -11.61 3.25
N VAL A 102 6.83 -12.24 3.41
CA VAL A 102 7.40 -13.23 2.51
C VAL A 102 7.18 -14.62 3.13
N ASP A 103 6.22 -15.36 2.57
CA ASP A 103 5.82 -16.70 2.99
C ASP A 103 6.54 -17.75 2.13
N GLU A 104 7.62 -18.33 2.67
CA GLU A 104 8.45 -19.34 2.01
C GLU A 104 7.66 -20.60 1.66
N LEU A 105 6.78 -21.06 2.54
CA LEU A 105 6.01 -22.30 2.34
C LEU A 105 5.07 -22.18 1.13
N ARG A 106 4.51 -20.99 0.93
CA ARG A 106 3.61 -20.70 -0.19
C ARG A 106 4.31 -20.11 -1.41
N HIS A 107 5.58 -19.72 -1.29
CA HIS A 107 6.29 -18.88 -2.26
C HIS A 107 5.45 -17.68 -2.69
N SER A 108 4.87 -16.98 -1.70
CA SER A 108 4.02 -15.81 -1.93
C SER A 108 4.49 -14.61 -1.11
N VAL A 109 4.41 -13.41 -1.70
CA VAL A 109 4.61 -12.13 -1.02
C VAL A 109 3.25 -11.49 -0.83
N ARG A 110 2.81 -11.42 0.42
CA ARG A 110 1.57 -10.74 0.82
C ARG A 110 1.86 -9.28 1.07
N CYS A 111 1.03 -8.40 0.52
CA CYS A 111 1.22 -6.95 0.64
C CYS A 111 -0.04 -6.23 1.09
N PHE A 112 0.09 -5.45 2.15
CA PHE A 112 -0.93 -4.51 2.62
C PHE A 112 -0.43 -3.09 2.40
N GLU A 113 -1.25 -2.23 1.78
CA GLU A 113 -0.84 -0.87 1.45
C GLU A 113 -1.57 0.15 2.33
N GLU A 114 -0.82 1.16 2.78
CA GLU A 114 -1.31 2.30 3.54
C GLU A 114 -1.03 3.58 2.73
N LEU A 115 -2.04 4.45 2.61
CA LEU A 115 -1.91 5.77 2.01
C LEU A 115 -2.45 6.82 2.98
N GLY A 116 -1.59 7.72 3.43
CA GLY A 116 -1.96 8.85 4.28
C GLY A 116 -1.76 10.17 3.54
N SER A 117 -2.70 11.10 3.71
CA SER A 117 -2.49 12.49 3.31
C SER A 117 -2.99 13.47 4.36
N ILE A 118 -2.28 14.60 4.45
CA ILE A 118 -2.63 15.72 5.32
C ILE A 118 -2.55 16.98 4.46
N SER A 119 -3.65 17.73 4.38
CA SER A 119 -3.70 19.03 3.73
C SER A 119 -4.16 20.13 4.70
N TRP A 120 -3.56 21.31 4.59
CA TRP A 120 -3.99 22.50 5.32
C TRP A 120 -3.92 23.74 4.44
N THR A 121 -4.72 24.75 4.74
CA THR A 121 -4.66 26.08 4.11
C THR A 121 -4.90 27.17 5.16
N VAL A 122 -4.07 28.21 5.13
CA VAL A 122 -4.14 29.39 6.01
C VAL A 122 -4.19 30.64 5.15
N GLY A 123 -5.29 31.39 5.20
CA GLY A 123 -5.40 32.70 4.53
C GLY A 123 -4.73 33.83 5.30
N LEU A 124 -4.22 34.84 4.61
CA LEU A 124 -3.65 36.08 5.17
C LEU A 124 -4.64 37.27 5.07
N GLN A 125 -4.55 38.17 6.05
CA GLN A 125 -5.50 39.21 6.45
C GLN A 125 -6.27 39.95 5.34
N GLY A 126 -7.58 40.12 5.57
CA GLY A 126 -8.45 41.05 4.83
C GLY A 126 -9.88 40.55 4.62
N VAL A 127 -10.07 39.22 4.54
CA VAL A 127 -11.39 38.57 4.41
C VAL A 127 -11.37 37.33 5.31
N VAL A 128 -12.44 37.12 6.08
CA VAL A 128 -12.60 36.15 7.19
C VAL A 128 -11.76 34.87 7.03
N PRO A 129 -10.87 34.52 8.00
CA PRO A 129 -10.00 33.36 7.88
C PRO A 129 -10.80 32.06 7.89
N LYS A 130 -10.58 31.21 6.88
CA LYS A 130 -11.04 29.82 6.90
C LYS A 130 -9.82 28.90 6.92
N VAL A 131 -9.50 28.39 8.10
CA VAL A 131 -8.57 27.27 8.21
C VAL A 131 -9.35 26.02 7.79
N SER A 132 -8.93 25.40 6.70
CA SER A 132 -9.39 24.07 6.32
C SER A 132 -8.28 23.07 6.59
N TYR A 133 -8.59 22.06 7.38
CA TYR A 133 -7.71 20.93 7.66
C TYR A 133 -8.39 19.67 7.15
N GLY A 134 -7.67 18.91 6.33
CA GLY A 134 -8.11 17.62 5.79
C GLY A 134 -7.09 16.54 6.11
N LYS A 135 -7.53 15.45 6.74
CA LYS A 135 -6.74 14.23 6.89
C LYS A 135 -7.49 13.09 6.25
N SER A 136 -6.81 12.33 5.39
CA SER A 136 -7.34 11.07 4.87
C SER A 136 -6.34 9.94 5.10
N TYR A 137 -6.89 8.76 5.33
CA TYR A 137 -6.11 7.55 5.53
C TYR A 137 -6.85 6.40 4.85
N PHE A 138 -6.12 5.63 4.06
CA PHE A 138 -6.57 4.42 3.43
C PHE A 138 -5.65 3.26 3.82
N GLY A 139 -6.23 2.11 4.11
CA GLY A 139 -5.51 0.85 4.35
C GLY A 139 -6.17 -0.29 3.61
N GLY A 140 -5.42 -1.01 2.79
CA GLY A 140 -5.92 -2.15 2.01
C GLY A 140 -5.19 -2.31 0.68
N ARG A 141 -5.94 -2.75 -0.35
CA ARG A 141 -5.44 -2.86 -1.73
C ARG A 141 -5.74 -1.57 -2.48
N ILE A 142 -4.72 -0.85 -2.93
CA ILE A 142 -4.91 0.36 -3.74
C ILE A 142 -5.03 -0.05 -5.21
N LEU A 143 -6.24 0.04 -5.79
CA LEU A 143 -6.47 -0.33 -7.20
C LEU A 143 -5.88 0.70 -8.18
N TYR A 144 -6.02 1.98 -7.87
CA TYR A 144 -5.48 3.08 -8.67
C TYR A 144 -5.17 4.27 -7.75
N SER A 145 -3.95 4.80 -7.84
CA SER A 145 -3.58 6.06 -7.17
C SER A 145 -2.49 6.73 -7.99
N LYS A 146 -2.94 7.65 -8.84
CA LYS A 146 -2.10 8.50 -9.66
C LYS A 146 -2.59 9.92 -9.49
N GLU A 147 -1.76 10.76 -8.90
CA GLU A 147 -2.08 12.15 -8.63
C GLU A 147 -1.00 13.03 -9.22
N TYR A 148 -1.47 13.99 -10.01
CA TYR A 148 -0.66 15.08 -10.52
C TYR A 148 -1.22 16.35 -9.93
N ALA A 149 -0.39 17.10 -9.22
CA ALA A 149 -0.74 18.43 -8.78
C ALA A 149 0.22 19.39 -9.48
N LYS A 150 -0.35 20.32 -10.25
CA LYS A 150 0.36 21.47 -10.80
C LYS A 150 -0.24 22.72 -10.18
N GLY A 151 0.57 23.58 -9.62
CA GLY A 151 0.12 24.87 -9.12
C GLY A 151 0.93 26.01 -9.71
N TYR A 152 0.19 27.05 -10.04
CA TYR A 152 0.70 28.29 -10.61
C TYR A 152 0.68 29.36 -9.51
N GLY A 153 1.76 30.13 -9.39
CA GLY A 153 1.89 31.20 -8.40
C GLY A 153 3.04 32.14 -8.77
N LEU A 154 3.18 33.24 -8.02
CA LEU A 154 4.34 34.13 -8.19
C LEU A 154 5.52 33.58 -7.39
N LYS A 155 6.68 33.44 -8.05
CA LYS A 155 7.89 32.87 -7.44
C LYS A 155 8.56 33.86 -6.46
N GLN A 156 8.29 35.16 -6.61
CA GLN A 156 8.89 36.25 -5.82
C GLN A 156 7.94 37.46 -5.76
N LEU A 157 7.89 38.16 -4.62
CA LEU A 157 7.05 39.34 -4.41
C LEU A 157 7.61 40.61 -5.09
N ALA A 158 8.87 40.61 -5.53
CA ALA A 158 9.45 41.67 -6.37
C ALA A 158 10.79 41.20 -7.00
N PRO A 159 10.98 41.25 -8.33
CA PRO A 159 9.97 41.45 -9.37
C PRO A 159 9.00 40.24 -9.47
N PRO A 160 7.72 40.45 -9.81
CA PRO A 160 6.75 39.37 -9.92
C PRO A 160 7.02 38.54 -11.17
N GLU A 161 7.73 37.43 -11.02
CA GLU A 161 7.86 36.42 -12.07
C GLU A 161 6.71 35.40 -11.96
N PRO A 162 5.79 35.35 -12.96
CA PRO A 162 4.83 34.27 -13.09
C PRO A 162 5.60 32.98 -13.38
N GLY A 163 5.57 32.04 -12.44
CA GLY A 163 6.32 30.80 -12.55
C GLY A 163 5.47 29.60 -12.18
N LYS A 164 5.84 28.44 -12.71
CA LYS A 164 5.34 27.17 -12.19
C LYS A 164 5.94 26.99 -10.79
N VAL A 165 5.11 27.08 -9.75
CA VAL A 165 5.58 27.02 -8.36
C VAL A 165 5.72 25.57 -7.90
N TYR A 166 4.96 24.63 -8.48
CA TYR A 166 5.21 23.20 -8.28
C TYR A 166 4.76 22.29 -9.44
N ASP A 167 5.48 21.17 -9.60
CA ASP A 167 5.05 19.96 -10.32
C ASP A 167 5.20 18.79 -9.34
N PHE A 168 4.10 18.28 -8.82
CA PHE A 168 4.10 17.10 -7.98
C PHE A 168 3.44 15.96 -8.74
N LYS A 169 4.21 14.88 -8.94
CA LYS A 169 3.73 13.62 -9.51
C LYS A 169 3.87 12.54 -8.46
N PHE A 170 2.75 11.90 -8.13
CA PHE A 170 2.74 10.68 -7.34
C PHE A 170 1.99 9.60 -8.07
N ASP A 171 2.70 8.52 -8.31
CA ASP A 171 2.14 7.32 -8.93
C ASP A 171 2.61 6.12 -8.09
N VAL A 172 1.66 5.47 -7.41
CA VAL A 172 1.96 4.28 -6.58
C VAL A 172 2.66 3.19 -7.40
N ASN A 173 2.45 3.15 -8.73
CA ASN A 173 3.09 2.15 -9.57
C ASN A 173 4.61 2.37 -9.72
N GLU A 174 5.15 3.57 -9.45
CA GLU A 174 6.60 3.80 -9.50
C GLU A 174 7.36 3.05 -8.40
N ILE A 175 6.71 2.83 -7.24
CA ILE A 175 7.23 1.99 -6.16
C ILE A 175 6.76 0.54 -6.28
N ARG A 176 5.46 0.33 -6.55
CA ARG A 176 4.86 -1.01 -6.57
C ARG A 176 5.33 -1.85 -7.75
N GLY A 177 5.46 -1.24 -8.94
CA GLY A 177 5.79 -1.95 -10.18
C GLY A 177 7.10 -2.73 -10.09
N PRO A 178 8.22 -2.08 -9.71
CA PRO A 178 9.51 -2.76 -9.54
C PRO A 178 9.50 -3.88 -8.51
N ILE A 179 8.74 -3.71 -7.42
CA ILE A 179 8.58 -4.74 -6.38
C ILE A 179 7.84 -5.95 -6.95
N ILE A 180 6.66 -5.75 -7.57
CA ILE A 180 5.88 -6.84 -8.18
C ILE A 180 6.70 -7.57 -9.23
N PHE A 181 7.37 -6.82 -10.11
CA PHE A 181 8.22 -7.41 -11.14
C PHE A 181 9.33 -8.29 -10.54
N THR A 182 9.97 -7.82 -9.47
CA THR A 182 11.02 -8.59 -8.78
C THR A 182 10.45 -9.86 -8.13
N VAL A 183 9.27 -9.79 -7.51
CA VAL A 183 8.60 -10.97 -6.94
C VAL A 183 8.25 -11.98 -8.05
N GLU A 184 7.54 -11.55 -9.07
CA GLU A 184 7.03 -12.42 -10.14
C GLU A 184 8.17 -13.04 -10.98
N SER A 185 9.23 -12.28 -11.28
CA SER A 185 10.39 -12.76 -12.05
C SER A 185 11.25 -13.78 -11.29
N ASN A 186 11.11 -13.87 -9.97
CA ASN A 186 11.84 -14.82 -9.13
C ASN A 186 11.01 -16.06 -8.76
N GLY A 187 9.87 -16.28 -9.42
CA GLY A 187 9.04 -17.48 -9.25
C GLY A 187 8.08 -17.40 -8.06
N TRP A 188 7.89 -16.21 -7.49
CA TRP A 188 6.99 -15.96 -6.36
C TRP A 188 5.67 -15.33 -6.81
N GLU A 189 4.62 -15.55 -6.04
CA GLU A 189 3.30 -14.94 -6.26
C GLU A 189 3.17 -13.62 -5.50
N TRP A 190 2.63 -12.59 -6.16
CA TRP A 190 2.24 -11.34 -5.50
C TRP A 190 0.78 -11.39 -5.05
N VAL A 191 0.53 -11.23 -3.75
CA VAL A 191 -0.81 -11.33 -3.13
C VAL A 191 -1.18 -10.03 -2.41
N PRO A 192 -1.98 -9.15 -3.02
CA PRO A 192 -2.49 -7.98 -2.32
C PRO A 192 -3.54 -8.39 -1.28
N VAL A 193 -3.45 -7.85 -0.06
CA VAL A 193 -4.39 -8.12 1.04
C VAL A 193 -5.15 -6.86 1.45
N THR A 194 -6.36 -7.04 1.98
CA THR A 194 -7.23 -5.95 2.43
C THR A 194 -7.10 -5.64 3.92
N ALA A 195 -6.39 -6.46 4.69
CA ALA A 195 -6.25 -6.29 6.13
C ALA A 195 -4.81 -6.46 6.59
N LYS A 196 -4.34 -5.55 7.44
CA LYS A 196 -2.97 -5.50 7.97
C LYS A 196 -2.55 -6.78 8.70
N ARG A 197 -3.48 -7.42 9.42
CA ARG A 197 -3.25 -8.70 10.11
C ARG A 197 -2.75 -9.84 9.20
N HIS A 198 -2.93 -9.74 7.88
CA HIS A 198 -2.49 -10.78 6.95
C HIS A 198 -1.02 -10.62 6.51
N VAL A 199 -0.34 -9.55 6.95
CA VAL A 199 1.08 -9.32 6.70
C VAL A 199 1.90 -9.14 7.98
N THR A 200 1.27 -9.02 9.14
CA THR A 200 1.96 -8.82 10.43
C THR A 200 2.07 -10.12 11.24
N TYR A 201 3.22 -10.34 11.89
CA TYR A 201 3.44 -11.49 12.77
C TYR A 201 2.76 -11.36 14.14
N LYS A 202 2.52 -10.12 14.59
CA LYS A 202 1.77 -9.83 15.80
C LYS A 202 0.35 -9.42 15.44
N SER A 203 -0.58 -10.36 15.55
CA SER A 203 -2.02 -10.07 15.50
C SER A 203 -2.71 -10.56 16.76
N TYR A 204 -2.18 -10.21 17.93
CA TYR A 204 -2.89 -10.33 19.22
C TYR A 204 -2.45 -9.21 20.17
N LYS A 205 -3.27 -8.17 20.25
CA LYS A 205 -3.60 -7.44 21.48
C LYS A 205 -5.08 -7.11 21.43
#